data_AF-U6D7K4-F1
#
_entry.id   AF-U6D7K4-F1
#
_cell.length_a   1.000
_cell.length_b   1.000
_cell.length_c   1.000
_cell.angle_alpha   90.00
_cell.angle_beta   90.00
_cell.angle_gamma   90.00
#
_symmetry.space_group_name_H-M   'P 1'
#
loop_
_entity.id
_entity.type
_entity.pdbx_description
1 polymer ?
#
loop_
_entity_poly.entity_id
_entity_poly.type
_entity_poly.pdbx_seq_one_letter_code
_entity_poly.pdbx_strand_id
1 'polypeptide(L)'
;MAVLAPLIALVYSVPRLSRWLARPYYLLSALLSVAFLLVRKLPPLCSSLPTQREDGNPCDFDWREVEILMFLSAIVMMKNRRSITVEQHIGNIFMFSKVANAILFFRLDIRMGLLYITLCIVFLMTCKPPLYMGPEYIKYFSDKTIDEELERDKRVTWIVEFFANWSNDCQSFAPIYADLSLK
;
A
#
# COMPACT_ATOMS: atom_id res chain seq x y z
N MET A 1 -22.92 18.10 14.56
CA MET A 1 -22.47 17.20 15.65
C MET A 1 -21.91 15.87 15.13
N ALA A 2 -22.57 15.18 14.18
CA ALA A 2 -22.13 13.87 13.66
C ALA A 2 -20.81 13.86 12.86
N VAL A 3 -20.40 14.99 12.26
CA VAL A 3 -19.16 15.10 11.45
C VAL A 3 -17.96 15.59 12.29
N LEU A 4 -18.22 16.31 13.38
CA LEU A 4 -17.18 16.86 14.25
C LEU A 4 -16.51 15.79 15.11
N ALA A 5 -17.28 14.84 15.63
CA ALA A 5 -16.74 13.73 16.43
C ALA A 5 -15.71 12.85 15.68
N PRO A 6 -15.96 12.39 14.42
CA PRO A 6 -14.97 11.63 13.68
C PRO A 6 -13.76 12.49 13.27
N LEU A 7 -13.95 13.79 12.97
CA LEU A 7 -12.84 14.69 12.67
C LEU A 7 -11.95 14.93 13.89
N ILE A 8 -12.53 15.11 15.08
CA ILE A 8 -11.77 15.29 16.33
C ILE A 8 -11.05 13.98 16.71
N ALA A 9 -11.70 12.82 16.55
CA ALA A 9 -11.07 11.52 16.75
C ALA A 9 -9.94 11.24 15.74
N LEU A 10 -10.09 11.70 14.49
CA LEU A 10 -9.06 11.65 13.46
C LEU A 10 -7.88 12.55 13.84
N VAL A 11 -8.14 13.79 14.27
CA VAL A 11 -7.11 14.75 14.74
C VAL A 11 -6.36 14.22 15.96
N TYR A 12 -7.05 13.59 16.92
CA TYR A 12 -6.42 13.01 18.11
C TYR A 12 -5.55 11.77 17.79
N SER A 13 -5.85 11.06 16.71
CA SER A 13 -5.05 9.94 16.23
C SER A 13 -3.91 10.35 15.27
N VAL A 14 -3.86 11.61 14.82
CA VAL A 14 -2.78 12.18 13.97
C VAL A 14 -1.36 11.95 14.50
N PRO A 15 -1.00 12.13 15.79
CA PRO A 15 0.37 11.92 16.25
C PRO A 15 0.79 10.44 16.29
N ARG A 16 -0.18 9.52 16.28
CA ARG A 16 0.07 8.07 16.13
C ARG A 16 0.15 7.71 14.64
N LEU A 17 -0.71 8.32 13.82
CA LEU A 17 -0.71 8.21 12.36
C LEU A 17 0.54 8.84 11.71
N SER A 18 1.09 9.92 12.26
CA SER A 18 2.26 10.63 11.72
C SER A 18 3.55 9.84 11.88
N ARG A 19 3.74 9.14 13.01
CA ARG A 19 4.83 8.17 13.21
C ARG A 19 4.73 6.98 12.24
N TRP A 20 3.52 6.70 11.78
CA TRP A 20 3.20 5.61 10.88
C TRP A 20 3.38 6.02 9.41
N LEU A 21 2.90 7.21 9.03
CA LEU A 21 3.19 7.93 7.78
C LEU A 21 4.67 8.26 7.62
N ALA A 22 5.43 8.48 8.70
CA ALA A 22 6.86 8.75 8.64
C ALA A 22 7.69 7.56 8.15
N ARG A 23 7.09 6.36 7.99
CA ARG A 23 7.80 5.26 7.32
C ARG A 23 7.90 5.58 5.82
N PRO A 24 9.12 5.57 5.25
CA PRO A 24 9.35 5.97 3.87
C PRO A 24 8.52 5.16 2.87
N TYR A 25 8.19 3.90 3.21
CA TYR A 25 7.34 3.02 2.42
C TYR A 25 5.95 3.62 2.10
N TYR A 26 5.25 4.19 3.09
CA TYR A 26 3.89 4.73 2.88
C TYR A 26 3.92 6.04 2.10
N LEU A 27 4.91 6.92 2.38
CA LEU A 27 5.08 8.18 1.65
C LEU A 27 5.43 7.95 0.18
N LEU A 28 6.41 7.09 -0.09
CA LEU A 28 6.81 6.77 -1.46
C LEU A 28 5.70 6.02 -2.21
N SER A 29 4.97 5.12 -1.54
CA SER A 29 3.80 4.47 -2.14
C SER A 29 2.69 5.46 -2.47
N ALA A 30 2.38 6.38 -1.56
CA ALA A 30 1.39 7.43 -1.81
C ALA A 30 1.82 8.31 -2.99
N LEU A 31 3.09 8.73 -3.03
CA LEU A 31 3.64 9.51 -4.14
C LEU A 31 3.50 8.78 -5.48
N LEU A 32 3.86 7.51 -5.55
CA LEU A 32 3.67 6.68 -6.75
C LEU A 32 2.18 6.54 -7.12
N SER A 33 1.29 6.40 -6.14
CA SER A 33 -0.16 6.29 -6.36
C SER A 33 -0.82 7.58 -6.82
N VAL A 34 -0.25 8.77 -6.55
CA VAL A 34 -0.76 10.05 -7.07
C VAL A 34 0.10 10.64 -8.20
N ALA A 35 1.17 9.95 -8.60
CA ALA A 35 2.18 10.47 -9.54
C ALA A 35 1.57 10.99 -10.84
N PHE A 36 0.61 10.28 -11.44
CA PHE A 36 -0.04 10.70 -12.68
C PHE A 36 -0.81 12.02 -12.51
N LEU A 37 -1.56 12.15 -11.41
CA LEU A 37 -2.30 13.38 -11.09
C LEU A 37 -1.34 14.55 -10.86
N LEU A 38 -0.22 14.31 -10.18
CA LEU A 38 0.81 15.32 -9.94
C LEU A 38 1.46 15.78 -11.25
N VAL A 39 1.83 14.85 -12.13
CA VAL A 39 2.43 15.17 -13.43
C VAL A 39 1.48 16.03 -14.28
N ARG A 40 0.17 15.76 -14.24
CA ARG A 40 -0.86 16.53 -14.96
C ARG A 40 -1.16 17.89 -14.35
N LYS A 41 -1.22 18.01 -13.01
CA LYS A 41 -1.68 19.25 -12.34
C LYS A 41 -0.57 20.20 -11.92
N LEU A 42 0.69 19.77 -11.84
CA LEU A 42 1.79 20.69 -11.55
C LEU A 42 2.25 21.41 -12.84
N PRO A 43 2.11 22.75 -12.93
CA PRO A 43 2.49 23.52 -14.11
C PRO A 43 3.91 23.27 -14.67
N PRO A 44 4.98 23.14 -13.84
CA PRO A 44 6.32 22.92 -14.38
C PRO A 44 6.49 21.54 -15.02
N LEU A 45 5.82 20.51 -14.48
CA LEU A 45 5.88 19.15 -15.02
C LEU A 45 4.97 19.04 -16.25
N CYS A 46 3.76 19.57 -16.11
CA CYS A 46 2.74 19.60 -17.14
C CYS A 46 3.24 20.21 -18.47
N SER A 47 3.86 21.39 -18.40
CA SER A 47 4.32 22.12 -19.59
C SER A 47 5.41 21.40 -20.38
N SER A 48 6.14 20.49 -19.74
CA SER A 48 7.18 19.69 -20.38
C SER A 48 6.67 18.37 -20.97
N LEU A 49 5.37 18.08 -20.85
CA LEU A 49 4.83 16.84 -21.42
C LEU A 49 4.74 16.92 -22.94
N PRO A 50 5.07 15.82 -23.63
CA PRO A 50 4.82 15.68 -25.06
C PRO A 50 3.31 15.77 -25.32
N THR A 51 2.89 16.88 -25.92
CA THR A 51 1.49 17.12 -26.30
C THR A 51 1.22 16.52 -27.68
N GLN A 52 0.75 15.28 -27.72
CA GLN A 52 0.21 14.69 -28.95
C GLN A 52 -1.29 15.02 -29.17
N ARG A 53 -1.84 15.96 -28.39
CA ARG A 53 -3.27 16.29 -28.30
C ARG A 53 -3.64 17.46 -29.20
N GLU A 54 -4.81 17.39 -29.84
CA GLU A 54 -5.39 18.45 -30.67
C GLU A 54 -5.72 19.74 -29.88
N ASP A 55 -6.09 19.62 -28.60
CA ASP A 55 -6.48 20.77 -27.75
C ASP A 55 -5.30 21.66 -27.27
N GLY A 56 -4.05 21.24 -27.47
CA GLY A 56 -2.86 22.00 -27.08
C GLY A 56 -2.64 22.25 -25.57
N ASN A 57 -3.54 21.82 -24.68
CA ASN A 57 -3.40 21.96 -23.23
C ASN A 57 -2.94 20.65 -22.55
N PRO A 58 -1.66 20.54 -22.12
CA PRO A 58 -1.16 19.34 -21.44
C PRO A 58 -1.68 19.15 -20.00
N CYS A 59 -2.25 20.18 -19.36
CA CYS A 59 -2.51 20.18 -17.91
C CYS A 59 -3.90 19.73 -17.52
N ASP A 60 -4.75 19.52 -18.53
CA ASP A 60 -6.07 18.99 -18.30
C ASP A 60 -6.11 17.47 -18.49
N PHE A 61 -7.07 16.85 -17.82
CA PHE A 61 -7.30 15.42 -17.96
C PHE A 61 -8.11 15.15 -19.22
N ASP A 62 -7.74 14.10 -19.94
CA ASP A 62 -8.56 13.62 -21.04
C ASP A 62 -9.83 12.93 -20.51
N TRP A 63 -10.92 12.94 -21.29
CA TRP A 63 -12.14 12.20 -20.96
C TRP A 63 -11.87 10.72 -20.73
N ARG A 64 -10.96 10.13 -21.52
CA ARG A 64 -10.53 8.73 -21.35
C ARG A 64 -9.72 8.50 -20.07
N GLU A 65 -8.95 9.49 -19.63
CA GLU A 65 -8.20 9.41 -18.38
C GLU A 65 -9.15 9.52 -17.18
N VAL A 66 -10.13 10.43 -17.25
CA VAL A 66 -11.20 10.56 -16.25
C VAL A 66 -12.00 9.26 -16.15
N GLU A 67 -12.34 8.64 -17.29
CA GLU A 67 -13.03 7.35 -17.33
C GLU A 67 -12.23 6.25 -16.59
N ILE A 68 -10.91 6.16 -16.83
CA ILE A 68 -10.03 5.22 -16.12
C ILE A 68 -9.97 5.52 -14.62
N LEU A 69 -9.87 6.79 -14.23
CA LEU A 69 -9.83 7.21 -12.82
C LEU A 69 -11.16 6.90 -12.11
N MET A 70 -12.30 7.04 -12.80
CA MET A 70 -13.60 6.62 -12.27
C MET A 70 -13.71 5.09 -12.13
N PHE A 71 -13.19 4.32 -13.09
CA PHE A 71 -13.14 2.87 -12.94
C PHE A 71 -12.24 2.43 -11.78
N LEU A 72 -11.09 3.09 -11.60
CA LEU A 72 -10.20 2.85 -10.48
C LEU A 72 -10.92 3.09 -9.15
N SER A 73 -11.62 4.23 -8.99
CA SER A 73 -12.32 4.54 -7.75
C SER A 73 -13.41 3.50 -7.44
N ALA A 74 -14.16 3.05 -8.45
CA ALA A 74 -15.15 1.99 -8.31
C ALA A 74 -14.54 0.65 -7.89
N ILE A 75 -13.43 0.21 -8.53
CA ILE A 75 -12.74 -1.04 -8.18
C ILE A 75 -12.20 -0.99 -6.75
N VAL A 76 -11.58 0.12 -6.37
CA VAL A 76 -11.06 0.34 -5.02
C VAL A 76 -12.19 0.26 -4.00
N MET A 77 -13.33 0.92 -4.24
CA MET A 77 -14.49 0.84 -3.35
C MET A 77 -15.04 -0.59 -3.23
N MET A 78 -15.17 -1.31 -4.35
CA MET A 78 -15.67 -2.69 -4.35
C MET A 78 -14.74 -3.65 -3.60
N LYS A 79 -13.43 -3.55 -3.82
CA LYS A 79 -12.43 -4.42 -3.17
C LYS A 79 -12.24 -4.09 -1.70
N ASN A 80 -12.32 -2.82 -1.33
CA ASN A 80 -12.20 -2.39 0.06
C ASN A 80 -13.42 -2.70 0.92
N ARG A 81 -14.55 -3.12 0.34
CA ARG A 81 -15.72 -3.55 1.12
C ARG A 81 -15.42 -4.73 2.07
N ARG A 82 -14.40 -5.55 1.75
CA ARG A 82 -14.02 -6.73 2.53
C ARG A 82 -12.75 -6.54 3.38
N SER A 83 -12.11 -5.37 3.36
CA SER A 83 -10.91 -5.12 4.16
C SER A 83 -11.30 -4.88 5.63
N ILE A 84 -10.85 -5.76 6.53
CA ILE A 84 -11.12 -5.66 7.97
C ILE A 84 -10.07 -4.79 8.67
N THR A 85 -8.82 -4.82 8.20
CA THR A 85 -7.70 -4.04 8.76
C THR A 85 -7.40 -2.80 7.91
N VAL A 86 -6.95 -1.72 8.56
CA VAL A 86 -6.54 -0.47 7.91
C VAL A 86 -5.33 -0.70 6.99
N GLU A 87 -4.43 -1.60 7.40
CA GLU A 87 -3.29 -2.05 6.59
C GLU A 87 -3.70 -2.59 5.23
N GLN A 88 -4.66 -3.53 5.25
CA GLN A 88 -5.15 -4.17 4.03
C GLN A 88 -5.87 -3.17 3.14
N HIS A 89 -6.61 -2.23 3.75
CA HIS A 89 -7.30 -1.16 3.04
C HIS A 89 -6.33 -0.27 2.27
N ILE A 90 -5.28 0.20 2.94
CA ILE A 90 -4.25 1.07 2.35
C ILE A 90 -3.42 0.30 1.29
N GLY A 91 -3.06 -0.95 1.58
CA GLY A 91 -2.32 -1.82 0.66
C GLY A 91 -3.07 -2.02 -0.66
N ASN A 92 -4.37 -2.31 -0.60
CA ASN A 92 -5.21 -2.45 -1.78
C ASN A 92 -5.28 -1.14 -2.59
N ILE A 93 -5.51 0.01 -1.93
CA ILE A 93 -5.54 1.31 -2.59
C ILE A 93 -4.25 1.56 -3.36
N PHE A 94 -3.10 1.35 -2.73
CA PHE A 94 -1.81 1.56 -3.38
C PHE A 94 -1.55 0.60 -4.53
N MET A 95 -1.88 -0.69 -4.38
CA MET A 95 -1.70 -1.68 -5.43
C MET A 95 -2.54 -1.33 -6.67
N PHE A 96 -3.85 -1.12 -6.50
CA PHE A 96 -4.74 -0.78 -7.62
C PHE A 96 -4.39 0.58 -8.25
N SER A 97 -4.05 1.58 -7.43
CA SER A 97 -3.65 2.89 -7.94
C SER A 97 -2.33 2.83 -8.73
N LYS A 98 -1.35 2.02 -8.30
CA LYS A 98 -0.09 1.85 -9.04
C LYS A 98 -0.32 1.20 -10.41
N VAL A 99 -1.20 0.20 -10.48
CA VAL A 99 -1.58 -0.46 -11.75
C VAL A 99 -2.29 0.52 -12.67
N ALA A 100 -3.26 1.29 -12.16
CA ALA A 100 -3.96 2.29 -12.96
C ALA A 100 -3.03 3.41 -13.44
N ASN A 101 -2.13 3.91 -12.59
CA ASN A 101 -1.13 4.90 -13.02
C ASN A 101 -0.20 4.34 -14.09
N ALA A 102 0.20 3.06 -14.02
CA ALA A 102 0.97 2.46 -15.09
C ALA A 102 0.21 2.51 -16.42
N ILE A 103 -1.06 2.10 -16.44
CA ILE A 103 -1.92 2.15 -17.63
C ILE A 103 -2.05 3.58 -18.16
N LEU A 104 -2.28 4.56 -17.27
CA LEU A 104 -2.39 5.98 -17.62
C LEU A 104 -1.08 6.53 -18.23
N PHE A 105 0.07 6.19 -17.65
CA PHE A 105 1.36 6.59 -18.19
C PHE A 105 1.67 5.92 -19.54
N PHE A 106 1.33 4.65 -19.75
CA PHE A 106 1.47 4.00 -21.07
C PHE A 106 0.57 4.62 -22.14
N ARG A 107 -0.65 5.02 -21.75
CA ARG A 107 -1.60 5.74 -22.61
C ARG A 107 -1.08 7.11 -23.02
N LEU A 108 -0.48 7.82 -22.07
CA LEU A 108 0.12 9.13 -22.30
C LEU A 108 1.34 9.03 -23.20
N ASP A 109 2.29 8.15 -22.86
CA ASP A 109 3.47 7.90 -23.67
C ASP A 109 4.19 6.62 -23.24
N ILE A 110 4.58 5.79 -24.21
CA ILE A 110 5.21 4.50 -23.90
C ILE A 110 6.51 4.67 -23.08
N ARG A 111 7.27 5.75 -23.32
CA ARG A 111 8.50 6.06 -22.59
C ARG A 111 8.23 6.39 -21.12
N MET A 112 7.18 7.16 -20.83
CA MET A 112 6.79 7.52 -19.47
C MET A 112 6.20 6.32 -18.72
N GLY A 113 5.43 5.48 -19.42
CA GLY A 113 4.94 4.20 -18.88
C GLY A 113 6.08 3.27 -18.46
N LEU A 114 7.10 3.10 -19.31
CA LEU A 114 8.28 2.31 -18.98
C LEU A 114 9.04 2.86 -17.78
N LEU A 115 9.29 4.17 -17.74
CA LEU A 115 9.96 4.84 -16.62
C LEU A 115 9.21 4.61 -15.31
N TYR A 116 7.88 4.78 -15.31
CA TYR A 116 7.04 4.55 -14.14
C TYR A 116 7.08 3.09 -13.66
N ILE A 117 7.03 2.11 -14.56
CA ILE A 117 7.20 0.70 -14.20
C ILE A 117 8.57 0.46 -13.58
N THR A 118 9.65 1.00 -14.17
CA THR A 118 11.00 0.85 -13.61
C THR A 118 11.07 1.41 -12.19
N LEU A 119 10.49 2.59 -11.94
CA LEU A 119 10.40 3.17 -10.60
C LEU A 119 9.61 2.29 -9.63
N CYS A 120 8.50 1.70 -10.08
CA CYS A 120 7.70 0.77 -9.27
C CYS A 120 8.50 -0.50 -8.92
N ILE A 121 9.28 -1.06 -9.86
CA ILE A 121 10.14 -2.22 -9.62
C ILE A 121 11.25 -1.87 -8.63
N VAL A 122 11.93 -0.74 -8.83
CA VAL A 122 12.97 -0.26 -7.90
C VAL A 122 12.36 -0.11 -6.50
N PHE A 123 11.19 0.52 -6.38
CA PHE A 123 10.49 0.67 -5.11
C PHE A 123 10.20 -0.68 -4.43
N LEU A 124 9.73 -1.69 -5.18
CA LEU A 124 9.48 -3.04 -4.64
C LEU A 124 10.76 -3.69 -4.12
N MET A 125 11.90 -3.46 -4.79
CA MET A 125 13.20 -4.03 -4.39
C MET A 125 13.80 -3.28 -3.19
N THR A 126 13.67 -1.95 -3.13
CA THR A 126 14.27 -1.13 -2.07
C THR A 126 13.42 -1.03 -0.81
N CYS A 127 12.10 -1.11 -0.94
CA CYS A 127 11.16 -0.87 0.16
C CYS A 127 10.23 -2.07 0.33
N LYS A 128 10.57 -2.96 1.27
CA LYS A 128 9.67 -4.03 1.69
C LYS A 128 8.53 -3.45 2.55
N PRO A 129 7.31 -4.01 2.44
CA PRO A 129 6.22 -3.62 3.32
C PRO A 129 6.63 -3.87 4.77
N PRO A 130 6.29 -2.96 5.70
CA PRO A 130 6.62 -3.16 7.09
C PRO A 130 5.86 -4.36 7.65
N LEU A 131 6.60 -5.34 8.17
CA LEU A 131 6.01 -6.38 9.01
C LEU A 131 5.50 -5.74 10.32
N TYR A 132 4.52 -6.39 10.96
CA TYR A 132 4.09 -6.02 12.29
C TYR A 132 5.30 -6.03 13.23
N MET A 133 5.48 -4.97 14.01
CA MET A 133 6.65 -4.74 14.89
C MET A 133 6.18 -4.37 16.31
N GLY A 134 5.03 -4.91 16.72
CA GLY A 134 4.48 -4.68 18.06
C GLY A 134 5.14 -5.57 19.11
N PRO A 135 4.72 -5.46 20.39
CA PRO A 135 5.08 -6.47 21.38
C PRO A 135 4.50 -7.82 20.95
N GLU A 136 5.33 -8.85 20.94
CA GLU A 136 4.94 -10.22 20.60
C GLU A 136 5.83 -11.20 21.38
N TYR A 137 5.27 -12.34 21.77
CA TYR A 137 6.00 -13.45 22.39
C TYR A 137 5.97 -14.65 21.45
N ILE A 138 6.50 -14.45 20.23
CA ILE A 138 6.50 -15.44 19.17
C ILE A 138 7.92 -15.96 18.98
N LYS A 139 8.06 -17.29 18.84
CA LYS A 139 9.33 -17.93 18.52
C LYS A 139 9.33 -18.35 17.05
N TYR A 140 10.27 -17.81 16.27
CA TYR A 140 10.42 -18.18 14.86
C TYR A 140 11.17 -19.50 14.74
N PHE A 141 10.52 -20.49 14.13
CA PHE A 141 11.15 -21.77 13.83
C PHE A 141 11.90 -21.71 12.50
N SER A 142 13.11 -22.27 12.50
CA SER A 142 13.84 -22.61 11.29
C SER A 142 13.83 -24.14 11.12
N ASP A 143 13.98 -24.60 9.89
CA ASP A 143 14.03 -26.03 9.52
C ASP A 143 14.98 -26.85 10.41
N LYS A 144 16.07 -26.24 10.86
CA LYS A 144 17.09 -26.91 11.68
C LYS A 144 16.81 -26.94 13.19
N THR A 145 15.91 -26.09 13.69
CA THR A 145 15.74 -25.86 15.14
C THR A 145 14.36 -26.27 15.64
N ILE A 146 13.48 -26.75 14.77
CA ILE A 146 12.10 -27.06 15.13
C ILE A 146 12.01 -28.29 16.04
N ASP A 147 12.73 -29.37 15.70
CA ASP A 147 12.67 -30.63 16.45
C ASP A 147 13.29 -30.47 17.84
N GLU A 148 14.43 -29.80 17.95
CA GLU A 148 15.12 -29.55 19.23
C GLU A 148 14.26 -28.74 20.21
N GLU A 149 13.57 -27.70 19.71
CA GLU A 149 12.73 -26.85 20.56
C GLU A 149 11.40 -27.53 20.93
N LEU A 150 10.85 -28.35 20.05
CA LEU A 150 9.62 -29.10 20.32
C LEU A 150 9.86 -30.23 21.33
N GLU A 151 11.03 -30.88 21.28
CA GLU A 151 11.39 -31.94 22.23
C GLU A 151 11.82 -31.41 23.60
N ARG A 152 12.27 -30.15 23.68
CA ARG A 152 12.80 -29.54 24.91
C ARG A 152 11.80 -29.49 26.06
N ASP A 153 10.54 -29.15 25.77
CA ASP A 153 9.49 -29.09 26.79
C ASP A 153 8.17 -29.68 26.29
N LYS A 154 7.94 -30.95 26.62
CA LYS A 154 6.72 -31.69 26.29
C LYS A 154 5.50 -31.28 27.11
N ARG A 155 5.65 -30.36 28.08
CA ARG A 155 4.54 -29.86 28.91
C ARG A 155 3.80 -28.68 28.30
N VAL A 156 4.33 -28.09 27.24
CA VAL A 156 3.78 -26.91 26.58
C VAL A 156 3.08 -27.31 25.29
N THR A 157 1.88 -26.79 25.07
CA THR A 157 1.16 -26.94 23.79
C THR A 157 1.55 -25.79 22.87
N TRP A 158 2.09 -26.11 21.70
CA TRP A 158 2.48 -25.11 20.70
C TRP A 158 1.32 -24.84 19.73
N ILE A 159 1.09 -23.56 19.45
CA ILE A 159 0.25 -23.12 18.33
C ILE A 159 1.20 -22.59 17.26
N VAL A 160 1.29 -23.25 16.11
CA VAL A 160 2.23 -22.90 15.04
C VAL A 160 1.49 -22.27 13.86
N GLU A 161 1.86 -21.05 13.49
CA GLU A 161 1.39 -20.39 12.28
C GLU A 161 2.40 -20.58 11.14
N PHE A 162 1.97 -21.19 10.04
CA PHE A 162 2.71 -21.16 8.78
C PHE A 162 2.33 -19.89 8.01
N PHE A 163 3.29 -18.99 7.85
CA PHE A 163 3.08 -17.70 7.20
C PHE A 163 4.00 -17.51 5.99
N ALA A 164 3.57 -16.64 5.08
CA ALA A 164 4.38 -16.18 3.97
C ALA A 164 4.55 -14.66 4.06
N ASN A 165 5.79 -14.17 4.05
CA ASN A 165 6.08 -12.75 4.21
C ASN A 165 5.60 -11.88 3.03
N TRP A 166 5.26 -12.48 1.89
CA TRP A 166 4.70 -11.79 0.71
C TRP A 166 3.17 -11.86 0.63
N SER A 167 2.53 -12.69 1.46
CA SER A 167 1.08 -12.82 1.45
C SER A 167 0.45 -11.70 2.27
N ASN A 168 -0.38 -10.88 1.64
CA ASN A 168 -1.11 -9.81 2.32
C ASN A 168 -2.05 -10.38 3.40
N ASP A 169 -2.64 -11.55 3.17
CA ASP A 169 -3.53 -12.18 4.15
C ASP A 169 -2.74 -12.59 5.41
N CYS A 170 -1.54 -13.15 5.26
CA CYS A 170 -0.66 -13.48 6.39
C CYS A 170 -0.19 -12.22 7.13
N GLN A 171 0.21 -11.16 6.40
CA GLN A 171 0.59 -9.89 7.02
C GLN A 171 -0.57 -9.25 7.81
N SER A 172 -1.80 -9.41 7.31
CA SER A 172 -3.00 -8.91 8.00
C SER A 172 -3.35 -9.70 9.26
N PHE A 173 -2.96 -10.98 9.32
CA PHE A 173 -3.20 -11.87 10.45
C PHE A 173 -2.10 -11.77 11.53
N ALA A 174 -0.87 -11.42 11.15
CA ALA A 174 0.26 -11.22 12.07
C ALA A 174 -0.06 -10.40 13.35
N PRO A 175 -0.75 -9.25 13.32
CA PRO A 175 -1.10 -8.53 14.55
C PRO A 175 -2.06 -9.30 15.46
N ILE A 176 -2.97 -10.11 14.89
CA ILE A 176 -3.92 -10.92 15.65
C ILE A 176 -3.18 -12.07 16.34
N TYR A 177 -2.25 -12.71 15.62
CA TYR A 177 -1.43 -13.77 16.16
C TYR A 177 -0.47 -13.25 17.25
N ALA A 178 0.11 -12.06 17.07
CA ALA A 178 0.89 -11.39 18.10
C ALA A 178 0.08 -11.06 19.35
N ASP A 179 -1.15 -10.57 19.23
CA ASP A 179 -2.03 -10.33 20.39
C ASP A 179 -2.38 -11.63 21.14
N LEU A 180 -2.56 -12.74 20.41
CA LEU A 180 -2.76 -14.06 21.01
C LEU A 180 -1.53 -14.52 21.80
N SER A 181 -0.32 -14.24 21.31
CA SER A 181 0.93 -14.63 21.97
C SER A 181 1.17 -13.96 23.31
N LEU A 182 0.51 -12.81 23.56
CA LEU A 182 0.67 -12.03 24.80
C LEU A 182 -0.32 -12.41 25.91
N LYS A 183 -1.24 -13.34 25.65
CA LYS A 183 -2.26 -13.82 26.59
C LYS A 183 -1.87 -15.15 27.22
#